data_AF-A0A925UMP6-F1
#
_entry.id   AF-A0A925UMP6-F1
#
_cell.length_a   1.000
_cell.length_b   1.000
_cell.length_c   1.000
_cell.angle_alpha   90.00
_cell.angle_beta   90.00
_cell.angle_gamma   90.00
#
_symmetry.space_group_name_H-M   'P 1'
#
loop_
_entity.id
_entity.type
_entity.pdbx_description
1 polymer ?
#
loop_
_entity_poly.entity_id
_entity_poly.type
_entity_poly.pdbx_seq_one_letter_code
_entity_poly.pdbx_strand_id
1 'polypeptide(L)' 'MLTKQLETYLIELLKKIVIDNDFTILVINSGLDYIHLLKECKPQYYIPDICGIHHIL' A
#
# COMPACT_ATOMS: atom_id res chain seq x y z
N MET A 1 -13.31 10.43 7.41
CA MET A 1 -12.27 11.41 7.05
C MET A 1 -10.96 10.92 7.63
N LEU A 2 -9.97 10.62 6.79
CA LEU A 2 -8.59 10.45 7.25
C LEU A 2 -8.13 11.80 7.83
N THR A 3 -7.76 11.83 9.11
CA THR A 3 -7.08 13.00 9.67
C THR A 3 -5.63 13.00 9.19
N LYS A 4 -5.00 14.17 9.06
CA LYS A 4 -3.59 14.26 8.62
C LYS A 4 -2.64 13.36 9.41
N GLN A 5 -2.91 13.17 10.71
CA GLN A 5 -2.11 12.28 11.56
C GLN A 5 -2.29 10.80 11.19
N LEU A 6 -3.52 10.38 10.89
CA LEU A 6 -3.84 9.03 10.43
C LEU A 6 -3.21 8.74 9.08
N GLU A 7 -3.26 9.73 8.18
CA GLU A 7 -2.65 9.66 6.85
C GLU A 7 -1.13 9.48 6.92
N THR A 8 -0.44 10.29 7.73
CA THR A 8 1.01 10.15 7.96
C THR A 8 1.36 8.77 8.51
N TYR A 9 0.60 8.28 9.48
CA TYR A 9 0.82 6.95 10.05
C TYR A 9 0.63 5.84 9.00
N LEU A 10 -0.38 5.97 8.14
CA LEU A 10 -0.64 4.99 7.09
C LEU A 10 0.46 4.99 6.02
N ILE A 11 0.98 6.15 5.65
CA ILE A 11 2.11 6.28 4.71
C ILE A 11 3.37 5.62 5.30
N GLU A 12 3.65 5.84 6.58
CA GLU A 12 4.76 5.19 7.30
C GLU A 12 4.62 3.66 7.31
N LEU A 13 3.40 3.16 7.55
CA LEU A 13 3.11 1.73 7.54
C LEU A 13 3.27 1.13 6.14
N LEU A 14 2.77 1.80 5.11
CA LEU A 14 2.95 1.39 3.71
C LEU A 14 4.44 1.32 3.34
N LYS A 15 5.25 2.33 3.72
CA LYS A 15 6.70 2.31 3.49
C LYS A 15 7.39 1.11 4.15
N LYS A 16 6.96 0.69 5.33
CA LYS A 16 7.51 -0.52 5.97
C LYS A 16 7.18 -1.78 5.18
N ILE A 17 5.91 -1.96 4.79
CA ILE A 17 5.48 -3.11 3.98
C ILE A 17 6.27 -3.20 2.68
N VAL A 18 6.57 -2.06 2.05
CA VAL A 18 7.35 -1.95 0.81
C VAL A 18 8.77 -2.47 1.00
N ILE A 19 9.43 -2.04 2.08
CA ILE A 19 10.79 -2.49 2.43
C ILE A 19 10.79 -3.99 2.69
N ASP A 20 9.81 -4.49 3.45
CA ASP A 20 9.73 -5.89 3.85
C ASP A 20 9.45 -6.84 2.67
N ASN A 21 8.84 -6.34 1.60
CA ASN A 21 8.40 -7.13 0.45
C ASN A 21 9.14 -6.79 -0.86
N ASP A 22 10.21 -6.00 -0.80
CA ASP A 22 11.09 -5.66 -1.94
C ASP A 22 10.33 -5.14 -3.19
N PHE A 23 9.28 -4.34 -2.97
CA PHE A 23 8.61 -3.58 -4.03
C PHE A 23 8.92 -2.10 -3.94
N THR A 24 8.60 -1.31 -4.97
CA THR A 24 8.83 0.14 -4.99
C THR A 24 7.50 0.87 -5.11
N ILE A 25 7.25 1.87 -4.26
CA ILE A 25 6.10 2.78 -4.47
C ILE A 25 6.55 3.91 -5.39
N LEU A 26 5.84 4.09 -6.49
CA LEU A 26 6.05 5.19 -7.43
C LEU A 26 5.21 6.43 -7.05
N VAL A 27 3.97 6.22 -6.59
CA VAL A 27 3.06 7.31 -6.20
C VAL A 27 2.17 6.89 -5.02
N ILE A 28 2.00 7.80 -4.04
CA ILE A 28 0.98 7.70 -2.99
C ILE A 28 0.16 8.99 -3.03
N ASN A 29 -1.14 8.88 -3.30
CA ASN A 29 -2.09 9.98 -3.20
C ASN A 29 -3.22 9.60 -2.25
N SER A 30 -3.51 10.44 -1.27
CA SER A 30 -4.59 10.28 -0.31
C SER A 30 -5.79 11.16 -0.70
N GLY A 31 -6.98 10.58 -0.62
CA GLY A 31 -8.26 11.26 -0.63
C GLY A 31 -8.85 11.34 0.78
N LEU A 32 -10.04 11.90 0.91
CA LEU A 32 -10.71 12.03 2.21
C LEU A 32 -11.07 10.68 2.85
N ASP A 33 -11.20 9.65 2.02
CA ASP A 33 -11.70 8.32 2.36
C ASP A 33 -10.98 7.17 1.62
N TYR A 34 -10.01 7.46 0.76
CA TYR A 34 -9.25 6.44 0.00
C TYR A 34 -7.77 6.81 -0.18
N ILE A 35 -6.96 5.85 -0.62
CA ILE A 35 -5.57 6.08 -1.04
C ILE A 35 -5.33 5.38 -2.37
N HIS A 36 -4.75 6.11 -3.32
CA HIS A 36 -4.18 5.55 -4.54
C HIS A 36 -2.70 5.23 -4.31
N LEU A 37 -2.35 3.98 -4.57
CA LEU A 37 -0.99 3.47 -4.53
C LEU A 37 -0.60 3.02 -5.94
N LEU A 38 0.41 3.64 -6.51
CA LEU A 38 1.08 3.11 -7.71
C LEU A 38 2.38 2.47 -7.26
N LYS A 39 2.54 1.17 -7.54
CA LYS A 39 3.73 0.41 -7.18
C LYS A 39 4.33 -0.28 -8.40
N GLU A 40 5.65 -0.44 -8.38
CA GLU A 40 6.38 -1.33 -9.27
C GLU A 40 6.74 -2.59 -8.49
N CYS A 41 6.37 -3.75 -9.04
CA CYS A 41 6.66 -5.05 -8.46
C CYS A 41 7.35 -5.93 -9.51
N LYS A 42 8.25 -6.81 -9.06
CA LYS A 42 8.77 -7.88 -9.92
C LYS A 42 7.59 -8.77 -10.36
N PRO A 43 7.59 -9.35 -11.58
CA PRO A 43 6.48 -10.16 -12.12
C PRO A 43 6.08 -11.36 -11.25
N GLN A 44 6.95 -11.75 -10.32
CA GLN A 44 6.80 -12.89 -9.42
C GLN A 44 5.87 -12.60 -8.23
N TYR A 45 5.52 -11.34 -7.97
CA TYR A 45 4.61 -10.94 -6.89
C TYR A 45 3.20 -10.68 -7.44
N TYR A 46 2.35 -11.70 -7.37
CA TYR A 46 0.95 -11.61 -7.77
C TYR A 46 0.21 -10.62 -6.83
N ILE A 47 -0.57 -9.70 -7.40
CA ILE A 47 -1.29 -8.63 -6.67
C ILE A 47 -2.12 -9.13 -5.45
N PRO A 48 -2.79 -10.31 -5.50
CA PRO A 48 -3.55 -10.86 -4.38
C PRO A 48 -2.74 -11.08 -3.10
N ASP A 49 -1.46 -11.43 -3.22
CA ASP A 49 -0.59 -11.69 -2.05
C ASP A 49 -0.28 -10.40 -1.30
N ILE A 50 -0.20 -9.27 -2.01
CA ILE A 50 0.10 -7.96 -1.42
C ILE A 50 -1.13 -7.31 -0.78
N CYS A 51 -2.34 -7.64 -1.26
CA CYS A 51 -3.59 -7.13 -0.68
C CYS A 51 -4.23 -8.08 0.35
N GLY A 52 -3.66 -9.27 0.60
CA GLY A 52 -4.21 -10.22 1.56
C GLY A 52 -5.63 -10.69 1.23
N ILE A 53 -6.04 -10.65 -0.03
CA ILE A 53 -7.35 -11.16 -0.47
C ILE A 53 -7.15 -12.59 -1.00
N HIS A 54 -6.72 -13.49 -0.12
CA HIS A 54 -6.71 -14.93 -0.39
C HIS A 54 -7.54 -15.73 0.63
N HIS A 55 -8.19 -15.06 1.60
CA HIS A 55 -8.94 -15.72 2.68
C HIS A 55 -10.36 -15.19 2.92
N ILE A 56 -10.96 -14.53 1.94
CA ILE A 56 -12.40 -14.20 1.95
C ILE A 56 -12.99 -14.61 0.59
N LEU A 57 -13.21 -15.91 0.42
CA LEU A 57 -14.26 -16.46 -0.43
C LEU A 57 -15.44 -16.85 0.48
#